data_AF-A0A920EMN6-F1
#
_entry.id   AF-A0A920EMN6-F1
#
_cell.length_a   1.000
_cell.length_b   1.000
_cell.length_c   1.000
_cell.angle_alpha   90.00
_cell.angle_beta   90.00
_cell.angle_gamma   90.00
#
_symmetry.space_group_name_H-M   'P 1'
#
loop_
_entity.id
_entity.type
_entity.pdbx_description
1 polymer ?
#
loop_
_entity_poly.entity_id
_entity_poly.type
_entity_poly.pdbx_seq_one_letter_code
_entity_poly.pdbx_strand_id
1 'polypeptide(L)' 'MAEVKNIKDSTSEYTVSVEVTASEYEKQFDDEISKIARTVKLDGFRQGKVPHSVIKKNLRASVIKKYFLSNRLSFA' A
#
# COMPACT_ATOMS: atom_id res chain seq x y z
N MET A 1 -12.31 7.21 7.99
CA MET A 1 -13.66 6.59 7.96
C MET A 1 -14.00 6.36 6.50
N ALA A 2 -14.04 5.10 6.06
CA ALA A 2 -14.29 4.76 4.66
C ALA A 2 -15.80 4.61 4.44
N GLU A 3 -16.35 5.33 3.46
CA GLU A 3 -17.74 5.22 3.04
C GLU A 3 -17.85 4.13 1.96
N VAL A 4 -18.71 3.14 2.20
CA VAL A 4 -18.95 2.02 1.29
C VAL A 4 -20.24 2.30 0.53
N LYS A 5 -20.14 2.54 -0.78
CA LYS A 5 -21.31 2.65 -1.67
C LYS A 5 -21.58 1.29 -2.33
N ASN A 6 -22.73 0.70 -2.02
CA ASN A 6 -23.22 -0.54 -2.65
C ASN A 6 -23.90 -0.21 -3.98
N ILE A 7 -23.43 -0.81 -5.08
CA ILE A 7 -23.80 -0.41 -6.46
C ILE A 7 -24.82 -1.38 -7.11
N LYS A 8 -25.05 -2.61 -6.62
CA LYS A 8 -26.12 -3.48 -7.15
C LYS A 8 -26.41 -4.72 -6.30
N ASP A 9 -27.66 -4.94 -5.93
CA ASP A 9 -28.18 -6.20 -5.36
C ASP A 9 -28.62 -7.13 -6.50
N SER A 10 -27.73 -8.04 -6.91
CA SER A 10 -28.01 -9.19 -7.77
C SER A 10 -27.27 -10.38 -7.19
N THR A 11 -27.97 -11.50 -7.00
CA THR A 11 -27.74 -12.63 -6.07
C THR A 11 -26.35 -13.29 -6.02
N SER A 12 -25.33 -12.83 -6.75
CA SER A 12 -23.96 -13.40 -6.67
C SER A 12 -22.80 -12.43 -6.92
N GLU A 13 -23.04 -11.13 -7.15
CA GLU A 13 -21.94 -10.18 -7.40
C GLU A 13 -22.05 -8.94 -6.52
N TYR A 14 -21.08 -8.74 -5.64
CA TYR A 14 -20.97 -7.56 -4.78
C TYR A 14 -19.85 -6.66 -5.29
N THR A 15 -20.20 -5.48 -5.79
CA THR A 15 -19.23 -4.43 -6.11
C THR A 15 -19.15 -3.43 -4.97
N VAL A 16 -18.00 -3.37 -4.31
CA VAL A 16 -17.73 -2.47 -3.19
C VAL A 16 -16.86 -1.31 -3.69
N SER A 17 -17.40 -0.09 -3.65
CA SER A 17 -16.61 1.13 -3.89
C SER A 17 -16.20 1.74 -2.56
N VAL A 18 -14.90 1.97 -2.37
CA VAL A 18 -14.32 2.50 -1.13
C VAL A 18 -13.58 3.80 -1.44
N GLU A 19 -14.00 4.88 -0.79
CA GLU A 19 -13.31 6.16 -0.86
C GLU A 19 -12.34 6.28 0.33
N VAL A 20 -11.06 6.52 0.03
CA VAL A 20 -9.99 6.70 1.03
C VAL A 20 -9.43 8.10 0.92
N THR A 21 -9.30 8.78 2.05
CA THR A 21 -8.70 10.12 2.08
C THR A 21 -7.21 10.07 1.79
N ALA A 22 -6.69 11.08 1.09
CA ALA A 22 -5.28 11.14 0.72
C ALA A 22 -4.35 11.16 1.95
N SER A 23 -4.74 11.84 3.03
CA SER A 23 -3.94 11.91 4.26
C SER A 23 -3.80 10.54 4.95
N GLU A 24 -4.88 9.76 4.98
CA GLU A 24 -4.88 8.42 5.56
C GLU A 24 -4.04 7.45 4.73
N TYR A 25 -4.07 7.61 3.39
CA TYR A 25 -3.20 6.87 2.47
C TYR A 25 -1.72 7.19 2.70
N GLU A 26 -1.35 8.47 2.74
CA GLU A 26 0.07 8.89 2.90
C GLU A 26 0.68 8.39 4.20
N LYS A 27 -0.05 8.50 5.31
CA LYS A 27 0.41 8.02 6.62
C LYS A 27 0.69 6.51 6.58
N GLN A 28 -0.25 5.72 6.05
CA GLN A 28 -0.07 4.28 5.95
C GLN A 28 1.02 3.89 4.96
N PHE A 29 1.17 4.66 3.88
CA PHE A 29 2.21 4.44 2.87
C PHE A 29 3.62 4.63 3.45
N ASP A 30 3.84 5.69 4.25
CA ASP A 30 5.13 5.94 4.88
C ASP A 30 5.45 4.90 5.98
N ASP A 31 4.43 4.40 6.71
CA ASP A 31 4.59 3.30 7.67
C ASP A 31 5.02 1.99 6.98
N GLU A 32 4.41 1.65 5.84
CA GLU A 32 4.78 0.46 5.05
C GLU A 32 6.18 0.59 4.43
N ILE A 33 6.53 1.77 3.91
CA ILE A 33 7.90 2.03 3.45
C ILE A 33 8.91 1.83 4.57
N SER A 34 8.59 2.25 5.79
CA SER A 34 9.47 2.04 6.95
C SER A 34 9.65 0.56 7.31
N LYS A 35 8.61 -0.26 7.11
CA LYS A 35 8.71 -1.73 7.28
C LYS A 35 9.56 -2.35 6.17
N ILE A 36 9.33 -1.96 4.92
CA ILE A 36 10.11 -2.44 3.76
C ILE A 36 11.58 -2.03 3.91
N ALA A 37 11.88 -0.82 4.40
CA ALA A 37 13.25 -0.35 4.65
C ALA A 37 14.03 -1.26 5.59
N ARG A 38 13.36 -1.92 6.53
CA ARG A 38 13.96 -2.86 7.49
C ARG A 38 14.29 -4.23 6.90
N THR A 39 13.55 -4.65 5.88
CA THR A 39 13.63 -6.01 5.31
C THR A 39 14.31 -6.04 3.95
N VAL A 40 14.25 -4.95 3.17
CA VAL A 40 14.75 -4.92 1.80
C VAL A 40 16.27 -4.96 1.79
N LYS A 41 16.81 -5.85 0.96
CA LYS A 41 18.22 -5.88 0.62
C LYS A 41 18.38 -5.06 -0.67
N LEU A 42 18.97 -3.88 -0.54
CA LEU A 42 19.27 -3.01 -1.67
C LEU A 42 20.78 -2.92 -1.79
N ASP A 43 21.30 -3.17 -2.99
CA ASP A 43 22.75 -3.18 -3.22
C ASP A 43 23.36 -1.81 -2.91
N GLY A 44 24.51 -1.81 -2.22
CA GLY A 44 25.13 -0.59 -1.67
C GLY A 44 24.53 -0.07 -0.36
N PHE A 45 23.47 -0.66 0.19
CA PHE A 45 22.93 -0.30 1.51
C PHE A 45 22.84 -1.49 2.46
N ARG A 46 23.30 -1.29 3.70
CA ARG A 46 23.11 -2.27 4.77
C ARG A 46 21.63 -2.42 5.09
N GLN A 47 21.16 -3.67 5.21
CA GLN A 47 19.77 -4.00 5.56
C GLN A 47 19.33 -3.19 6.79
N GLY A 48 18.18 -2.51 6.67
CA GLY A 48 17.62 -1.67 7.73
C GLY A 48 18.17 -0.24 7.84
N LYS A 49 19.13 0.15 6.99
CA LYS A 49 19.68 1.52 6.93
C LYS A 49 19.49 2.16 5.55
N VAL A 50 18.50 1.71 4.79
CA VAL A 50 18.18 2.28 3.48
C VAL A 50 17.32 3.55 3.66
N PRO A 51 17.73 4.72 3.14
CA PRO A 51 16.93 5.94 3.22
C PRO A 51 15.63 5.87 2.43
N HIS A 52 14.57 6.53 2.91
CA HIS A 52 13.25 6.52 2.27
C HIS A 52 13.27 7.06 0.83
N SER A 53 14.10 8.08 0.57
CA SER A 53 14.25 8.66 -0.79
C SER A 53 14.78 7.63 -1.80
N VAL A 54 15.70 6.77 -1.37
CA VAL A 54 16.30 5.72 -2.20
C VAL A 54 15.29 4.62 -2.49
N ILE A 55 14.49 4.24 -1.49
CA ILE A 55 13.41 3.24 -1.61
C ILE A 55 12.36 3.75 -2.59
N LYS A 56 11.88 4.99 -2.43
CA LYS A 56 10.88 5.62 -3.32
C LYS A 56 11.39 5.73 -4.77
N LYS A 57 12.69 5.90 -4.98
CA LYS A 57 13.30 6.04 -6.32
C LYS A 57 13.62 4.70 -7.00
N ASN A 58 14.13 3.72 -6.26
CA ASN A 58 14.59 2.44 -6.82
C ASN A 58 13.47 1.40 -6.91
N LEU A 59 12.55 1.38 -5.95
CA LEU A 59 11.34 0.57 -6.07
C LEU A 59 10.33 1.38 -6.87
N ARG A 60 9.96 0.87 -8.04
CA ARG A 60 8.95 1.51 -8.89
C ARG A 60 7.69 1.75 -8.06
N ALA A 61 7.15 2.97 -8.11
CA ALA A 61 5.91 3.34 -7.40
C ALA A 61 4.78 2.33 -7.63
N SER A 62 4.72 1.71 -8.81
CA SER A 62 3.76 0.64 -9.15
C SER A 62 3.93 -0.63 -8.31
N VAL A 63 5.17 -1.04 -8.01
CA VAL A 63 5.45 -2.22 -7.17
C VAL A 63 5.06 -1.93 -5.73
N ILE A 64 5.47 -0.78 -5.19
CA ILE A 64 5.11 -0.38 -3.82
C ILE A 64 3.59 -0.28 -3.69
N LYS A 65 2.92 0.36 -4.66
CA LYS A 65 1.46 0.50 -4.69
C LYS A 65 0.76 -0.87 -4.78
N LYS A 66 1.25 -1.79 -5.61
CA LYS A 66 0.71 -3.14 -5.73
C LYS A 66 0.86 -3.94 -4.44
N TYR A 67 2.04 -3.90 -3.81
CA TYR A 67 2.27 -4.57 -2.52
C TYR A 67 1.40 -3.99 -1.41
N PHE A 68 1.30 -2.66 -1.34
CA PHE A 68 0.45 -1.95 -0.39
C PHE A 68 -1.03 -2.36 -0.53
N LEU A 69 -1.55 -2.31 -1.77
CA LEU A 69 -2.94 -2.70 -2.06
C LEU A 69 -3.19 -4.19 -1.80
N SER A 70 -2.29 -5.07 -2.23
CA SER A 70 -2.50 -6.52 -2.10
C SER A 70 -2.50 -7.00 -0.64
N ASN A 71 -1.65 -6.41 0.20
CA ASN A 71 -1.54 -6.79 1.61
C ASN A 71 -2.68 -6.23 2.48
N ARG A 72 -3.45 -5.27 1.94
CA ARG A 72 -4.55 -4.61 2.66
C ARG A 72 -5.94 -4.93 2.11
N LEU A 73 -6.07 -5.21 0.82
CA LEU A 73 -7.31 -5.70 0.21
C LEU A 73 -7.43 -7.24 0.24
N SER A 74 -6.62 -7.95 1.04
CA SER A 74 -6.94 -9.34 1.37
C SER A 74 -8.17 -9.35 2.29
N PHE A 75 -9.35 -9.41 1.69
CA PHE A 75 -10.57 -9.77 2.40
C PHE A 75 -10.42 -11.23 2.82
N ALA A 76 -10.30 -11.44 4.13
CA ALA A 76 -10.45 -12.76 4.76
C ALA A 76 -11.93 -13.15 4.81
#